data_AF-A0A5S9M9E5-F1
#
_entry.id   AF-A0A5S9M9E5-F1
#
_cell.length_a   1.000
_cell.length_b   1.000
_cell.length_c   1.000
_cell.angle_alpha   90.00
_cell.angle_beta   90.00
_cell.angle_gamma   90.00
#
_symmetry.space_group_name_H-M   'P 1'
#
loop_
_entity.id
_entity.type
_entity.pdbx_description
1 polymer ?
#
loop_
_entity_poly.entity_id
_entity_poly.type
_entity_poly.pdbx_seq_one_letter_code
_entity_poly.pdbx_strand_id
1 'polypeptide(L)' 'MTRKKLEEQKSQYELIVACIETALKELDEIEQQLIDYKYFRDWRMAKCAMEIGYSEKTLFLMKRQLMDQLLISLAAITNI' A
#
# COMPACT_ATOMS: atom_id res chain seq x y z
N MET A 1 18.83 23.00 11.51
CA MET A 1 19.02 21.74 10.77
C MET A 1 20.03 21.96 9.66
N THR A 2 21.11 21.18 9.61
CA THR A 2 22.15 21.26 8.58
C THR A 2 21.64 20.66 7.27
N ARG A 3 21.90 21.28 6.10
CA ARG A 3 21.43 20.79 4.77
C ARG A 3 21.66 19.29 4.55
N LYS A 4 22.77 18.75 5.09
CA LYS A 4 23.12 17.33 5.05
C LYS A 4 22.08 16.40 5.68
N LYS A 5 21.49 16.79 6.82
CA LYS A 5 20.41 16.02 7.47
C LYS A 5 19.12 16.01 6.66
N LEU A 6 18.84 17.09 5.95
CA LEU A 6 17.64 17.21 5.11
C LEU A 6 17.76 16.32 3.86
N GLU A 7 18.94 16.28 3.25
CA GLU A 7 19.25 15.38 2.14
C GLU A 7 19.22 13.90 2.56
N GLU A 8 19.77 13.57 3.74
CA GLU A 8 19.69 12.21 4.29
C GLU A 8 18.24 11.78 4.54
N GLN A 9 17.41 12.66 5.12
CA GLN A 9 15.97 12.40 5.31
C GLN A 9 15.24 12.25 3.99
N LYS A 10 15.51 13.13 3.01
CA LYS A 10 14.89 13.05 1.68
C LYS A 10 15.23 11.74 0.99
N SER A 11 16.51 11.33 1.01
CA SER A 11 16.96 10.08 0.42
C SER A 11 16.32 8.86 1.10
N GLN A 12 16.15 8.90 2.43
CA GLN A 12 15.40 7.86 3.15
C GLN A 12 13.93 7.79 2.70
N TYR A 13 13.25 8.93 2.58
CA TYR A 13 11.87 8.94 2.10
C TYR A 13 11.75 8.45 0.65
N GLU A 14 12.69 8.83 -0.23
CA GLU A 14 12.72 8.33 -1.62
C GLU A 14 12.90 6.80 -1.66
N LEU A 15 13.76 6.25 -0.79
CA LEU A 15 13.95 4.80 -0.70
C LEU A 15 12.67 4.09 -0.22
N ILE A 16 12.00 4.64 0.81
CA ILE A 16 10.73 4.11 1.31
C ILE A 16 9.68 4.12 0.20
N VAL A 17 9.56 5.22 -0.54
CA VAL A 17 8.61 5.35 -1.65
C VAL A 17 8.94 4.34 -2.75
N ALA A 18 10.20 4.21 -3.16
CA ALA A 18 10.61 3.27 -4.20
C ALA A 18 10.29 1.80 -3.83
N CYS A 19 10.48 1.43 -2.55
CA CYS A 19 10.14 0.11 -2.07
C CYS A 19 8.63 -0.13 -2.00
N ILE A 20 7.85 0.88 -1.58
CA ILE A 20 6.39 0.82 -1.63
C ILE A 20 5.92 0.67 -3.07
N GLU A 21 6.43 1.47 -4.01
CA GLU A 21 6.07 1.38 -5.43
C GLU A 21 6.40 0.00 -6.02
N THR A 22 7.53 -0.59 -5.62
CA THR A 22 7.90 -1.95 -6.05
C THR A 22 6.92 -2.98 -5.49
N ALA A 23 6.62 -2.92 -4.19
CA ALA A 23 5.65 -3.83 -3.57
C ALA A 23 4.25 -3.68 -4.17
N LEU A 24 3.84 -2.46 -4.54
CA LEU A 24 2.56 -2.20 -5.22
C LEU A 24 2.51 -2.76 -6.65
N LYS A 25 3.64 -2.80 -7.36
CA LYS A 25 3.73 -3.38 -8.71
C LYS A 25 3.62 -4.90 -8.73
N GLU A 26 3.95 -5.57 -7.63
CA GLU A 26 3.83 -7.02 -7.50
C GLU A 26 2.41 -7.48 -7.18
N LEU A 27 1.50 -6.55 -6.87
CA LEU A 27 0.09 -6.83 -6.61
C LEU A 27 -0.69 -7.09 -7.89
N ASP A 28 -1.70 -7.94 -7.77
CA ASP A 28 -2.65 -8.21 -8.86
C ASP A 28 -3.51 -6.96 -9.19
N GLU A 29 -4.09 -6.89 -10.39
CA GLU A 29 -4.91 -5.72 -10.80
C GLU A 29 -6.05 -5.42 -9.83
N ILE A 30 -6.69 -6.45 -9.28
CA ILE A 30 -7.77 -6.33 -8.30
C ILE A 30 -7.26 -5.73 -6.98
N GLU A 31 -6.07 -6.13 -6.58
CA GLU A 31 -5.40 -5.67 -5.37
C GLU A 31 -4.96 -4.20 -5.49
N GLN A 32 -4.41 -3.83 -6.65
CA GLN A 32 -4.08 -2.45 -6.96
C GLN A 32 -5.34 -1.55 -6.96
N GLN A 33 -6.44 -2.01 -7.56
CA GLN A 33 -7.72 -1.31 -7.52
C GLN A 33 -8.25 -1.16 -6.09
N LEU A 34 -8.13 -2.20 -5.27
CA LEU A 34 -8.54 -2.15 -3.87
C LEU A 34 -7.74 -1.09 -3.10
N ILE A 35 -6.43 -0.99 -3.33
CA ILE A 35 -5.57 0.03 -2.73
C ILE A 35 -5.94 1.43 -3.22
N ASP A 36 -6.10 1.62 -4.53
CA ASP A 36 -6.51 2.91 -5.11
C ASP A 36 -7.83 3.39 -4.49
N TYR A 37 -8.84 2.53 -4.50
CA TYR A 37 -10.16 2.87 -3.98
C TYR A 37 -10.14 3.11 -2.47
N LYS A 38 -9.43 2.27 -1.69
CA LYS A 38 -9.47 2.37 -0.24
C LYS A 38 -8.58 3.47 0.32
N TYR A 39 -7.36 3.62 -0.19
CA TYR A 39 -6.32 4.46 0.42
C TYR A 39 -6.08 5.77 -0.34
N PHE A 40 -6.23 5.79 -1.67
CA PHE A 40 -6.07 7.02 -2.45
C PHE A 40 -7.38 7.79 -2.62
N ARG A 41 -8.50 7.10 -2.83
CA ARG A 41 -9.83 7.72 -3.01
C ARG A 41 -10.67 7.77 -1.74
N ASP A 42 -10.20 7.15 -0.66
CA ASP A 42 -10.90 7.00 0.63
C ASP A 42 -12.35 6.49 0.52
N TRP A 43 -12.58 5.50 -0.34
CA TRP A 43 -13.90 4.89 -0.46
C TRP A 43 -14.19 3.95 0.71
N ARG A 44 -15.49 3.81 1.00
CA ARG A 44 -16.00 2.80 1.93
C ARG A 44 -15.90 1.42 1.30
N MET A 45 -15.64 0.40 2.12
CA MET A 45 -15.53 -0.99 1.66
C MET A 45 -16.75 -1.46 0.86
N ALA A 46 -17.96 -1.02 1.24
CA ALA A 46 -19.19 -1.28 0.49
C ALA A 46 -19.12 -0.79 -0.98
N LYS A 47 -18.58 0.41 -1.18
CA LYS A 47 -18.42 0.99 -2.52
C LYS A 47 -17.30 0.28 -3.30
N CYS A 48 -16.19 -0.03 -2.66
CA CYS A 48 -15.11 -0.80 -3.28
C CYS A 48 -15.60 -2.19 -3.71
N ALA A 49 -16.40 -2.86 -2.87
CA ALA A 49 -16.96 -4.17 -3.16
C ALA A 49 -17.89 -4.13 -4.38
N MET A 50 -18.73 -3.11 -4.45
CA MET A 50 -19.62 -2.88 -5.59
C MET A 50 -18.85 -2.64 -6.89
N GLU A 51 -17.78 -1.85 -6.86
CA GLU A 51 -17.01 -1.50 -8.06
C GLU A 51 -16.13 -2.66 -8.56
N ILE A 52 -15.51 -3.39 -7.64
CA ILE A 52 -14.62 -4.52 -7.97
C ILE A 52 -15.45 -5.78 -8.29
N GLY A 53 -16.74 -5.81 -7.93
CA GLY A 53 -17.65 -6.92 -8.22
C GLY A 53 -17.53 -8.12 -7.26
N TYR A 54 -17.01 -7.89 -6.06
CA TYR A 54 -16.89 -8.91 -5.01
C TYR A 54 -17.82 -8.61 -3.82
N SER A 55 -18.07 -9.63 -2.99
CA SER A 55 -18.73 -9.40 -1.70
C SER A 55 -17.82 -8.61 -0.76
N GLU A 56 -18.41 -7.78 0.12
CA GLU A 56 -17.64 -7.06 1.14
C GLU A 56 -16.76 -8.00 1.96
N LYS A 57 -17.28 -9.18 2.34
CA LYS A 57 -16.54 -10.17 3.12
C LYS A 57 -15.29 -10.66 2.39
N THR A 58 -15.40 -10.93 1.08
CA THR A 58 -14.25 -11.32 0.25
C THR A 58 -13.25 -10.18 0.16
N LEU A 59 -13.72 -8.96 -0.04
CA LEU A 59 -12.87 -7.77 -0.13
C LEU A 59 -12.11 -7.50 1.17
N PHE A 60 -12.75 -7.72 2.33
CA PHE A 60 -12.11 -7.62 3.64
C PHE A 60 -11.02 -8.67 3.84
N LEU A 61 -11.26 -9.91 3.41
CA LEU A 61 -10.24 -10.97 3.46
C LEU A 61 -9.06 -10.65 2.55
N MET A 62 -9.33 -10.22 1.32
CA MET A 62 -8.32 -9.80 0.35
C MET A 62 -7.50 -8.62 0.89
N LYS A 63 -8.16 -7.60 1.45
CA LYS A 63 -7.48 -6.47 2.12
C LYS A 63 -6.53 -6.97 3.21
N ARG A 64 -6.95 -7.92 4.04
CA ARG A 64 -6.11 -8.43 5.13
C ARG A 64 -4.89 -9.17 4.59
N GLN A 65 -5.10 -10.07 3.65
CA GLN A 65 -4.03 -10.84 3.02
C GLN A 65 -3.03 -9.94 2.30
N LEU A 66 -3.52 -8.93 1.59
CA LEU A 66 -2.71 -7.90 0.93
C LEU A 66 -1.89 -7.08 1.93
N MET A 67 -2.49 -6.68 3.06
CA MET A 67 -1.75 -6.00 4.12
C MET A 67 -0.66 -6.90 4.72
N ASP A 68 -0.95 -8.18 4.92
CA ASP A 68 0.06 -9.15 5.39
C ASP A 68 1.20 -9.29 4.37
N GLN A 69 0.91 -9.38 3.08
CA GLN A 69 1.92 -9.41 2.01
C GLN A 69 2.76 -8.13 1.97
N LEU A 70 2.12 -6.96 2.02
CA LEU A 70 2.83 -5.68 2.06
C LEU A 70 3.70 -5.56 3.32
N LEU A 71 3.21 -5.99 4.48
CA LEU A 71 3.98 -6.00 5.72
C LEU A 71 5.17 -6.95 5.66
N ILE A 72 5.05 -8.10 4.98
CA ILE A 72 6.17 -9.04 4.78
C ILE A 72 7.21 -8.42 3.84
N SER A 73 6.78 -7.91 2.68
CA SER A 73 7.68 -7.33 1.68
C SER A 73 8.36 -6.05 2.16
N LEU A 74 7.68 -5.25 2.99
CA LEU A 74 8.20 -4.01 3.56
C LEU A 74 8.72 -4.15 4.99
N ALA A 75 8.73 -5.36 5.57
CA ALA A 75 9.16 -5.63 6.95
C ALA A 75 10.55 -5.05 7.26
N ALA A 76 11.46 -5.12 6.28
CA ALA A 76 12.82 -4.62 6.40
C ALA A 76 12.91 -3.09 6.50
N ILE A 77 11.86 -2.38 6.09
CA ILE A 77 11.83 -0.91 5.99
C ILE A 77 10.95 -0.32 7.10
N THR A 78 9.91 -1.04 7.53
CA THR A 78 9.05 -0.66 8.66
C THR A 78 9.69 -0.89 10.03
N ASN A 79 10.83 -1.58 10.10
CA ASN A 79 11.60 -1.83 11.34
C ASN A 79 12.66 -0.75 11.63
N ILE A 80 12.59 0.39 10.97
CA ILE A 80 13.50 1.54 11.14
C ILE A 80 12.96 2.51 12.19
#